data_AF-A4U9Y4-F1
#
_entry.id   AF-A4U9Y4-F1
#
_cell.length_a   1.000
_cell.length_b   1.000
_cell.length_c   1.000
_cell.angle_alpha   90.00
_cell.angle_beta   90.00
_cell.angle_gamma   90.00
#
_symmetry.space_group_name_H-M   'P 1'
#
loop_
_entity.id
_entity.type
_entity.pdbx_description
1 polymer ?
#
loop_
_entity_poly.entity_id
_entity_poly.type
_entity_poly.pdbx_seq_one_letter_code
_entity_poly.pdbx_strand_id
1 'polypeptide(L)'
;IATGNPLKPNDALKVGLVDAVVADESVEQSALDLVKKCINGELDWQAKRAEKLEPVKLNRTEQAMAFNSAKGVIFAKANPKHYPAVALALDAIENHVNLGRDEAIKIEATNFAKSAKTLQAAALVGVFLNDQLVKKRAKDQSKSAHDINEMAVLGAGIMGGGIAYQSAVKGLPIIMKDI
;
A
#
# COMPACT_ATOMS: atom_id res chain seq x y z
N ILE A 1 -0.42 -6.87 -0.74
CA ILE A 1 0.67 -7.15 -1.70
C ILE A 1 0.27 -6.77 -3.13
N ALA A 2 -0.59 -7.52 -3.81
CA ALA A 2 -0.91 -7.29 -5.24
C ALA A 2 -1.51 -5.90 -5.59
N THR A 3 -2.27 -5.29 -4.68
CA THR A 3 -2.88 -3.96 -4.91
C THR A 3 -1.99 -2.78 -4.53
N GLY A 4 -0.94 -3.00 -3.73
CA GLY A 4 -0.10 -1.91 -3.20
C GLY A 4 -0.82 -0.90 -2.28
N ASN A 5 -2.08 -1.16 -1.90
CA ASN A 5 -2.87 -0.19 -1.14
C ASN A 5 -2.44 -0.12 0.34
N PRO A 6 -2.27 1.09 0.91
CA PRO A 6 -2.05 1.24 2.33
C PRO A 6 -3.32 0.91 3.14
N LEU A 7 -3.13 0.36 4.34
CA LEU A 7 -4.22 0.11 5.29
C LEU A 7 -4.22 1.18 6.38
N LYS A 8 -5.41 1.64 6.78
CA LYS A 8 -5.58 2.51 7.96
C LYS A 8 -5.35 1.68 9.24
N PRO A 9 -4.99 2.31 10.38
CA PRO A 9 -4.66 1.59 11.61
C PRO A 9 -5.71 0.56 12.06
N ASN A 10 -7.00 0.93 12.05
CA ASN A 10 -8.08 0.04 12.46
C ASN A 10 -8.26 -1.16 11.51
N ASP A 11 -8.01 -0.98 10.22
CA ASP A 11 -8.10 -2.08 9.25
C ASP A 11 -6.86 -2.98 9.32
N ALA A 12 -5.69 -2.40 9.59
CA ALA A 12 -4.46 -3.14 9.87
C ALA A 12 -4.60 -4.03 11.13
N LEU A 13 -5.27 -3.54 12.17
CA LEU A 13 -5.55 -4.30 13.39
C LEU A 13 -6.46 -5.50 13.12
N LYS A 14 -7.54 -5.31 12.34
CA LYS A 14 -8.49 -6.39 11.99
C LYS A 14 -7.84 -7.55 11.25
N VAL A 15 -6.84 -7.27 10.40
CA VAL A 15 -6.13 -8.29 9.63
C VAL A 15 -4.89 -8.85 10.35
N GLY A 16 -4.61 -8.39 11.58
CA GLY A 16 -3.45 -8.83 12.37
C GLY A 16 -2.10 -8.31 11.85
N LEU A 17 -2.08 -7.23 11.07
CA LEU A 17 -0.85 -6.59 10.62
C LEU A 17 -0.19 -5.79 11.76
N VAL A 18 -1.00 -5.23 12.65
CA VAL A 18 -0.59 -4.57 13.89
C VAL A 18 -1.35 -5.16 15.07
N ASP A 19 -0.78 -5.05 16.26
CA ASP A 19 -1.33 -5.68 17.47
C ASP A 19 -2.14 -4.74 18.36
N ALA A 20 -1.87 -3.44 18.23
CA ALA A 20 -2.54 -2.40 18.99
C ALA A 20 -2.56 -1.11 18.17
N VAL A 21 -3.60 -0.30 18.40
CA VAL A 21 -3.74 1.05 17.85
C VAL A 21 -3.99 1.97 19.04
N VAL A 22 -3.15 2.99 19.17
CA VAL A 22 -3.18 3.96 20.28
C VAL A 22 -3.09 5.37 19.73
N ALA A 23 -3.37 6.37 20.56
CA ALA A 23 -3.16 7.78 20.21
C ALA A 23 -1.67 8.09 20.02
N ASP A 24 -1.36 9.06 19.17
CA ASP A 24 0.01 9.40 18.75
C ASP A 24 0.92 9.71 19.96
N GLU A 25 0.40 10.42 20.95
CA GLU A 25 1.09 10.77 22.20
C GLU A 25 1.43 9.56 23.09
N SER A 26 0.74 8.43 22.89
CA SER A 26 0.86 7.23 23.74
C SER A 26 1.64 6.09 23.07
N VAL A 27 2.13 6.27 21.84
CA VAL A 27 2.80 5.22 21.06
C VAL A 27 4.03 4.69 21.79
N GLU A 28 4.90 5.59 22.27
CA GLU A 28 6.15 5.20 22.94
C GLU A 28 5.86 4.46 24.25
N GLN A 29 4.98 5.00 25.08
CA GLN A 29 4.62 4.39 26.36
C GLN A 29 3.99 3.00 26.16
N SER A 30 3.11 2.86 25.17
CA SER A 30 2.44 1.60 24.85
C SER A 30 3.41 0.56 24.29
N ALA A 31 4.39 0.97 23.49
CA ALA A 31 5.45 0.08 23.00
C ALA A 31 6.34 -0.43 24.14
N LEU A 32 6.73 0.45 25.07
CA LEU A 32 7.50 0.07 26.26
C LEU A 32 6.73 -0.88 27.18
N ASP A 33 5.44 -0.64 27.37
CA ASP A 33 4.57 -1.53 28.15
C ASP A 33 4.48 -2.92 27.51
N LEU A 34 4.29 -3.00 26.19
CA LEU A 34 4.24 -4.27 25.45
C LEU A 34 5.54 -5.07 25.64
N VAL A 35 6.70 -4.41 25.51
CA VAL A 35 8.00 -5.07 25.71
C VAL A 35 8.14 -5.58 27.15
N LYS A 36 7.74 -4.79 28.16
CA LYS A 36 7.76 -5.23 29.56
C LYS A 36 6.88 -6.45 29.79
N LYS A 37 5.68 -6.49 29.22
CA LYS A 37 4.79 -7.66 29.28
C LYS A 37 5.40 -8.90 28.64
N CYS A 38 6.12 -8.76 27.53
CA CYS A 38 6.87 -9.86 26.93
C CYS A 38 8.01 -10.35 27.82
N ILE A 39 8.75 -9.45 28.47
CA ILE A 39 9.84 -9.80 29.40
C ILE A 39 9.30 -10.51 30.66
N ASN A 40 8.16 -10.05 31.17
CA ASN A 40 7.49 -10.63 32.34
C ASN A 40 6.85 -12.00 32.04
N GLY A 41 6.83 -12.44 30.77
CA GLY A 41 6.18 -13.69 30.36
C GLY A 41 4.66 -13.61 30.26
N GLU A 42 4.07 -12.41 30.37
CA GLU A 42 2.62 -12.21 30.16
C GLU A 42 2.23 -12.40 28.69
N LEU A 43 3.15 -12.11 27.77
CA LEU A 43 2.96 -12.27 26.33
C LEU A 43 4.09 -13.13 25.73
N ASP A 44 3.72 -14.28 25.17
CA ASP A 44 4.67 -15.17 24.50
C ASP A 44 5.04 -14.65 23.10
N TRP A 45 6.11 -13.85 23.06
CA TRP A 45 6.65 -13.32 21.82
C TRP A 45 7.32 -14.39 20.95
N GLN A 46 7.76 -15.52 21.54
CA GLN A 46 8.43 -16.60 20.84
C GLN A 46 7.43 -17.42 20.03
N ALA A 47 6.27 -17.75 20.63
CA ALA A 47 5.17 -18.40 19.93
C ALA A 47 4.71 -17.57 18.72
N LYS A 48 4.53 -16.26 18.93
CA LYS A 48 4.15 -15.34 17.84
C LYS A 48 5.21 -15.22 16.76
N ARG A 49 6.49 -15.29 17.11
CA ARG A 49 7.58 -15.29 16.14
C ARG A 49 7.61 -16.60 15.34
N ALA A 50 7.35 -17.73 16.00
CA ALA A 50 7.37 -19.06 15.39
C ALA A 50 6.39 -19.19 14.23
N GLU A 51 5.23 -18.52 14.30
CA GLU A 51 4.25 -18.50 13.20
C GLU A 51 4.81 -18.01 11.85
N LYS A 52 5.86 -17.19 11.87
CA LYS A 52 6.53 -16.67 10.65
C LYS A 52 7.74 -17.49 10.22
N LEU A 53 8.14 -18.47 11.04
CA LEU A 53 9.28 -19.35 10.76
C LEU A 53 8.82 -20.64 10.08
N GLU A 54 7.63 -21.09 10.44
CA GLU A 54 7.02 -22.32 9.94
C GLU A 54 6.17 -22.11 8.68
N PRO A 55 5.92 -23.18 7.90
CA PRO A 55 4.99 -23.14 6.78
C PRO A 55 3.58 -22.71 7.20
N VAL A 56 2.81 -22.17 6.25
CA VAL A 56 1.41 -21.82 6.53
C VAL A 56 0.59 -23.07 6.81
N LYS A 57 -0.35 -22.93 7.73
CA LYS A 57 -1.18 -24.03 8.25
C LYS A 57 -2.27 -24.51 7.28
N LEU A 58 -2.39 -23.91 6.10
CA LEU A 58 -3.40 -24.29 5.10
C LEU A 58 -3.06 -25.66 4.50
N ASN A 59 -4.07 -26.51 4.33
CA ASN A 59 -3.89 -27.78 3.61
C ASN A 59 -3.87 -27.57 2.08
N ARG A 60 -3.51 -28.60 1.32
CA ARG A 60 -3.36 -28.52 -0.14
C ARG A 60 -4.63 -28.04 -0.87
N THR A 61 -5.81 -28.44 -0.41
CA THR A 61 -7.09 -28.05 -1.01
C THR A 61 -7.39 -26.58 -0.75
N GLU A 62 -7.16 -26.11 0.49
CA GLU A 62 -7.33 -24.72 0.87
C GLU A 62 -6.32 -23.80 0.16
N GLN A 63 -5.07 -24.24 0.02
CA GLN A 63 -4.05 -23.55 -0.77
C GLN A 63 -4.50 -23.39 -2.23
N ALA A 64 -4.90 -24.49 -2.88
CA ALA A 64 -5.36 -24.46 -4.26
C ALA A 64 -6.56 -23.53 -4.46
N MET A 65 -7.53 -23.57 -3.53
CA MET A 65 -8.67 -22.67 -3.55
C MET A 65 -8.23 -21.20 -3.41
N ALA A 66 -7.42 -20.88 -2.41
CA ALA A 66 -6.96 -19.52 -2.14
C ALA A 66 -6.16 -18.93 -3.32
N PHE A 67 -5.20 -19.67 -3.88
CA PHE A 67 -4.39 -19.18 -4.99
C PHE A 67 -5.19 -19.03 -6.28
N ASN A 68 -6.08 -19.97 -6.61
CA ASN A 68 -6.89 -19.87 -7.82
C ASN A 68 -7.90 -18.71 -7.74
N SER A 69 -8.55 -18.53 -6.59
CA SER A 69 -9.43 -17.38 -6.36
C SER A 69 -8.66 -16.06 -6.41
N ALA A 70 -7.48 -15.99 -5.80
CA ALA A 70 -6.63 -14.80 -5.84
C ALA A 70 -6.22 -14.47 -7.29
N LYS A 71 -5.72 -15.45 -8.06
CA LYS A 71 -5.35 -15.29 -9.48
C LYS A 71 -6.53 -14.76 -10.30
N GLY A 72 -7.73 -15.31 -10.13
CA GLY A 72 -8.93 -14.86 -10.84
C GLY A 72 -9.27 -13.39 -10.59
N VAL A 73 -9.33 -12.97 -9.33
CA VAL A 73 -9.65 -11.58 -8.95
C VAL A 73 -8.56 -10.62 -9.39
N ILE A 74 -7.30 -11.02 -9.23
CA ILE A 74 -6.15 -10.16 -9.47
C ILE A 74 -5.91 -9.98 -10.97
N PHE A 75 -5.94 -11.06 -11.76
CA PHE A 75 -5.69 -10.98 -13.21
C PHE A 75 -6.84 -10.32 -13.97
N ALA A 76 -8.06 -10.33 -13.43
CA ALA A 76 -9.16 -9.52 -13.95
C ALA A 76 -8.90 -8.00 -13.82
N LYS A 77 -8.14 -7.58 -12.80
CA LYS A 77 -7.83 -6.16 -12.53
C LYS A 77 -6.48 -5.72 -13.12
N ALA A 78 -5.50 -6.61 -13.12
CA ALA A 78 -4.14 -6.35 -13.59
C ALA A 78 -3.73 -7.45 -14.57
N ASN A 79 -3.71 -7.12 -15.86
CA ASN A 79 -3.28 -8.08 -16.88
C ASN A 79 -1.81 -8.45 -16.66
N PRO A 80 -1.48 -9.74 -16.41
CA PRO A 80 -0.13 -10.16 -16.05
C PRO A 80 0.90 -9.92 -17.18
N LYS A 81 0.46 -9.79 -18.43
CA LYS A 81 1.35 -9.43 -19.56
C LYS A 81 1.87 -7.99 -19.46
N HIS A 82 1.04 -7.09 -18.93
CA HIS A 82 1.38 -5.67 -18.77
C HIS A 82 1.87 -5.36 -17.34
N TYR A 83 1.50 -6.17 -16.36
CA TYR A 83 1.90 -6.00 -14.96
C TYR A 83 2.62 -7.24 -14.38
N PRO A 84 3.88 -7.49 -14.81
CA PRO A 84 4.89 -8.36 -14.24
C PRO A 84 4.70 -8.90 -12.84
N ALA A 85 4.80 -7.92 -11.95
CA ALA A 85 5.04 -8.07 -10.53
C ALA A 85 3.92 -8.83 -9.84
N VAL A 86 2.70 -8.73 -10.35
CA VAL A 86 1.52 -9.31 -9.74
C VAL A 86 1.51 -10.84 -9.91
N ALA A 87 1.86 -11.33 -11.10
CA ALA A 87 2.03 -12.76 -11.33
C ALA A 87 3.24 -13.30 -10.57
N LEU A 88 4.39 -12.61 -10.65
CA LEU A 88 5.61 -13.01 -9.95
C LEU A 88 5.45 -13.06 -8.42
N ALA A 89 4.66 -12.17 -7.83
CA ALA A 89 4.37 -12.19 -6.41
C ALA A 89 3.49 -13.40 -6.02
N LEU A 90 2.46 -13.72 -6.81
CA LEU A 90 1.63 -14.90 -6.57
C LEU A 90 2.44 -16.19 -6.74
N ASP A 91 3.26 -16.27 -7.78
CA ASP A 91 4.13 -17.41 -8.03
C ASP A 91 5.16 -17.57 -6.91
N ALA A 92 5.72 -16.48 -6.38
CA ALA A 92 6.62 -16.55 -5.23
C ALA A 92 5.91 -17.14 -4.01
N ILE A 93 4.74 -16.59 -3.66
CA ILE A 93 3.98 -17.01 -2.48
C ILE A 93 3.54 -18.47 -2.58
N GLU A 94 3.06 -18.90 -3.75
CA GLU A 94 2.63 -20.28 -3.98
C GLU A 94 3.80 -21.28 -3.88
N ASN A 95 4.99 -20.92 -4.37
CA ASN A 95 6.15 -21.79 -4.32
C ASN A 95 6.80 -21.88 -2.93
N HIS A 96 6.65 -20.86 -2.08
CA HIS A 96 7.23 -20.89 -0.73
C HIS A 96 6.24 -21.21 0.38
N VAL A 97 4.96 -21.40 0.07
CA VAL A 97 3.86 -21.62 1.03
C VAL A 97 4.13 -22.79 2.00
N ASN A 98 4.82 -23.83 1.52
CA ASN A 98 5.12 -25.05 2.28
C ASN A 98 6.56 -25.09 2.82
N LEU A 99 7.29 -23.98 2.77
CA LEU A 99 8.70 -23.91 3.16
C LEU A 99 8.87 -23.11 4.45
N GLY A 100 9.95 -23.40 5.18
CA GLY A 100 10.41 -22.55 6.28
C GLY A 100 10.99 -21.22 5.76
N ARG A 101 11.11 -20.24 6.65
CA ARG A 101 11.50 -18.85 6.31
C ARG A 101 12.73 -18.74 5.39
N ASP A 102 13.80 -19.47 5.70
CA ASP A 102 15.08 -19.26 5.02
C ASP A 102 15.06 -19.70 3.55
N GLU A 103 14.34 -20.79 3.24
CA GLU A 103 14.12 -21.21 1.86
C GLU A 103 13.09 -20.33 1.16
N ALA A 104 12.05 -19.88 1.89
CA ALA A 104 11.05 -18.97 1.36
C ALA A 104 11.64 -17.64 0.87
N ILE A 105 12.56 -17.05 1.66
CA ILE A 105 13.25 -15.81 1.30
C ILE A 105 14.09 -15.97 0.01
N LYS A 106 14.70 -17.14 -0.24
CA LYS A 106 15.46 -17.38 -1.47
C LYS A 106 14.55 -17.36 -2.71
N ILE A 107 13.35 -17.93 -2.59
CA ILE A 107 12.34 -17.90 -3.66
C ILE A 107 11.85 -16.47 -3.89
N GLU A 108 11.57 -15.72 -2.82
CA GLU A 108 11.18 -14.31 -2.90
C GLU A 108 12.26 -13.49 -3.60
N ALA A 109 13.52 -13.61 -3.16
CA ALA A 109 14.65 -12.87 -3.74
C ALA A 109 14.83 -13.15 -5.24
N THR A 110 14.66 -14.41 -5.66
CA THR A 110 14.75 -14.80 -7.07
C THR A 110 13.65 -14.14 -7.90
N ASN A 111 12.41 -14.16 -7.42
CA ASN A 111 11.27 -13.54 -8.13
C ASN A 111 11.34 -12.01 -8.10
N PHE A 112 11.82 -11.42 -7.00
CA PHE A 112 12.10 -9.99 -6.90
C PHE A 112 13.14 -9.56 -7.94
N ALA A 113 14.26 -10.29 -8.05
CA ALA A 113 15.29 -10.00 -9.04
C ALA A 113 14.74 -10.05 -10.48
N LYS A 114 13.89 -11.04 -10.80
CA LYS A 114 13.18 -11.09 -12.08
C LYS A 114 12.29 -9.87 -12.30
N SER A 115 11.49 -9.49 -11.30
CA SER A 115 10.60 -8.34 -11.37
C SER A 115 11.36 -7.03 -11.60
N ALA A 116 12.45 -6.82 -10.86
CA ALA A 116 13.28 -5.62 -10.92
C ALA A 116 13.98 -5.42 -12.27
N LYS A 117 14.19 -6.50 -13.04
CA LYS A 117 14.80 -6.45 -14.39
C LYS A 117 13.79 -6.25 -15.52
N THR A 118 12.50 -6.17 -15.22
CA THR A 118 11.47 -5.94 -16.25
C THR A 118 11.47 -4.49 -16.73
N LEU A 119 11.13 -4.29 -18.01
CA LEU A 119 10.95 -2.94 -18.57
C LEU A 119 9.82 -2.18 -17.87
N GLN A 120 8.77 -2.90 -17.45
CA GLN A 120 7.63 -2.35 -16.72
C GLN A 120 8.04 -1.81 -15.35
N ALA A 121 8.91 -2.52 -14.61
CA ALA A 121 9.45 -2.01 -13.36
C ALA A 121 10.28 -0.72 -13.58
N ALA A 122 11.18 -0.72 -14.58
CA ALA A 122 11.97 0.46 -14.91
C ALA A 122 11.08 1.67 -15.30
N ALA A 123 10.03 1.44 -16.10
CA ALA A 123 9.08 2.47 -16.49
C ALA A 123 8.29 3.03 -15.30
N LEU A 124 7.76 2.17 -14.42
CA LEU A 124 6.99 2.59 -13.25
C LEU A 124 7.84 3.34 -12.22
N VAL A 125 9.08 2.90 -12.01
CA VAL A 125 10.06 3.65 -11.20
C VAL A 125 10.38 4.99 -11.84
N GLY A 126 10.52 5.05 -13.16
CA GLY A 126 10.70 6.29 -13.90
C GLY A 126 9.54 7.28 -13.71
N VAL A 127 8.29 6.80 -13.76
CA VAL A 127 7.10 7.62 -13.47
C VAL A 127 7.14 8.16 -12.04
N PHE A 128 7.54 7.33 -11.06
CA PHE A 128 7.70 7.77 -9.68
C PHE A 128 8.75 8.88 -9.54
N LEU A 129 9.92 8.72 -10.16
CA LEU A 129 10.99 9.74 -10.12
C LEU A 129 10.55 11.04 -10.80
N ASN A 130 9.82 10.95 -11.91
CA ASN A 130 9.27 12.10 -12.62
C ASN A 130 8.24 12.85 -11.77
N ASP A 131 7.34 12.14 -11.09
CA ASP A 131 6.38 12.75 -10.16
C ASP A 131 7.07 13.47 -9.00
N GLN A 132 8.11 12.87 -8.42
CA GLN A 132 8.93 13.53 -7.38
C GLN A 132 9.59 14.80 -7.91
N LEU A 133 10.12 14.78 -9.13
CA LEU A 133 10.74 15.95 -9.76
C LEU A 133 9.73 17.07 -9.99
N VAL A 134 8.55 16.75 -10.52
CA VAL A 134 7.47 17.71 -10.75
C VAL A 134 7.01 18.32 -9.43
N LYS A 135 6.79 17.51 -8.39
CA LYS A 135 6.42 17.98 -7.05
C LYS A 135 7.47 18.90 -6.44
N LYS A 136 8.76 18.58 -6.60
CA LYS A 136 9.85 19.45 -6.13
C LYS A 136 9.81 20.81 -6.82
N ARG A 137 9.69 20.83 -8.15
CA ARG A 137 9.59 22.09 -8.93
C ARG A 137 8.35 22.90 -8.55
N ALA A 138 7.21 22.24 -8.36
CA ALA A 138 5.99 22.89 -7.92
C ALA A 138 6.16 23.53 -6.54
N LYS A 139 6.80 22.83 -5.59
CA LYS A 139 7.12 23.37 -4.25
C LYS A 139 8.07 24.56 -4.30
N ASP A 140 9.01 24.58 -5.23
CA ASP A 140 9.92 25.72 -5.40
C ASP A 140 9.20 26.93 -6.00
N GLN A 141 8.33 26.72 -6.99
CA GLN A 141 7.51 27.79 -7.58
C GLN A 141 6.46 28.33 -6.61
N SER A 142 5.90 27.47 -5.74
CA SER A 142 4.88 27.89 -4.78
C SER A 142 5.43 28.84 -3.71
N LYS A 143 6.75 28.87 -3.48
CA LYS A 143 7.37 29.83 -2.54
C LYS A 143 7.22 31.29 -2.98
N SER A 144 7.11 31.52 -4.29
CA SER A 144 6.87 32.84 -4.87
C SER A 144 5.40 33.07 -5.28
N ALA A 145 4.52 32.10 -5.04
CA ALA A 145 3.11 32.25 -5.32
C ALA A 145 2.44 33.09 -4.22
N HIS A 146 1.41 33.85 -4.58
CA HIS A 146 0.57 34.54 -3.62
C HIS A 146 -0.51 33.59 -3.09
N ASP A 147 -1.00 33.86 -1.89
CA ASP A 147 -2.12 33.11 -1.32
C ASP A 147 -3.39 33.39 -2.11
N ILE A 148 -4.10 32.32 -2.46
CA ILE A 148 -5.42 32.38 -3.08
C ILE A 148 -6.43 32.22 -1.95
N ASN A 149 -7.27 33.23 -1.74
CA ASN A 149 -8.33 33.20 -0.73
C ASN A 149 -9.72 32.95 -1.34
N GLU A 150 -9.87 33.23 -2.63
CA GLU A 150 -11.10 33.04 -3.39
C GLU A 150 -10.77 32.78 -4.86
N MET A 151 -11.51 31.86 -5.48
CA MET A 151 -11.43 31.56 -6.91
C MET A 151 -12.74 31.89 -7.61
N ALA A 152 -12.69 32.01 -8.94
CA ALA A 152 -13.88 32.03 -9.77
C ALA A 152 -13.73 31.12 -10.98
N VAL A 153 -14.81 30.49 -11.41
CA VAL A 153 -14.90 29.72 -12.66
C VAL A 153 -16.01 30.28 -13.54
N LEU A 154 -15.67 30.51 -14.81
CA LEU A 154 -16.62 30.96 -15.83
C LEU A 154 -17.15 29.74 -16.58
N GLY A 155 -18.46 29.53 -16.48
CA GLY A 155 -19.18 28.34 -16.94
C GLY A 155 -19.61 27.45 -15.77
N ALA A 156 -20.90 27.11 -15.70
CA ALA A 156 -21.51 26.25 -14.70
C ALA A 156 -21.91 24.86 -15.24
N GLY A 157 -21.46 24.52 -16.46
CA GLY A 157 -21.63 23.18 -17.04
C GLY A 157 -20.83 22.10 -16.31
N ILE A 158 -20.82 20.88 -16.86
CA ILE A 158 -20.21 19.68 -16.24
C ILE A 158 -18.77 19.93 -15.76
N MET A 159 -17.94 20.59 -16.58
CA MET A 159 -16.55 20.93 -16.22
C MET A 159 -16.46 22.02 -15.15
N GLY A 160 -17.28 23.07 -15.25
CA GLY A 160 -17.32 24.17 -14.28
C GLY A 160 -17.73 23.71 -12.89
N GLY A 161 -18.78 22.87 -12.83
CA GLY A 161 -19.20 22.17 -11.62
C GLY A 161 -18.09 21.30 -11.03
N GLY A 162 -17.36 20.56 -11.86
CA GLY A 162 -16.24 19.73 -11.41
C GLY A 162 -15.07 20.52 -10.81
N ILE A 163 -14.70 21.64 -11.43
CA ILE A 163 -13.65 22.54 -10.91
C ILE A 163 -14.10 23.16 -9.59
N ALA A 164 -15.34 23.67 -9.53
CA ALA A 164 -15.88 24.25 -8.32
C ALA A 164 -15.94 23.24 -7.16
N TYR A 165 -16.35 22.00 -7.45
CA TYR A 165 -16.36 20.92 -6.47
C TYR A 165 -14.96 20.64 -5.89
N GLN A 166 -13.94 20.50 -6.74
CA GLN A 166 -12.57 20.26 -6.28
C GLN A 166 -12.04 21.42 -5.41
N SER A 167 -12.28 22.67 -5.81
CA SER A 167 -11.89 23.85 -5.03
C SER A 167 -12.56 23.85 -3.65
N ALA A 168 -13.89 23.68 -3.62
CA ALA A 168 -14.67 23.72 -2.38
C ALA A 168 -14.29 22.59 -1.41
N VAL A 169 -14.10 21.35 -1.90
CA VAL A 169 -13.69 20.21 -1.07
C VAL A 169 -12.28 20.38 -0.50
N LYS A 170 -11.41 21.12 -1.19
CA LYS A 170 -10.07 21.47 -0.71
C LYS A 170 -10.05 22.70 0.20
N GLY A 171 -11.21 23.28 0.52
CA GLY A 171 -11.35 24.39 1.46
C GLY A 171 -11.11 25.77 0.85
N LEU A 172 -11.14 25.89 -0.48
CA LEU A 172 -10.92 27.15 -1.18
C LEU A 172 -12.25 27.69 -1.74
N PRO A 173 -12.77 28.82 -1.21
CA PRO A 173 -14.00 29.45 -1.69
C PRO A 173 -13.97 29.69 -3.20
N ILE A 174 -15.07 29.39 -3.90
CA ILE A 174 -15.15 29.54 -5.36
C ILE A 174 -16.51 30.09 -5.80
N ILE A 175 -16.48 31.08 -6.69
CA ILE A 175 -17.64 31.66 -7.35
C ILE A 175 -17.81 31.00 -8.72
N MET A 176 -19.00 30.51 -9.00
CA MET A 176 -19.35 29.99 -10.32
C MET A 176 -20.26 30.98 -11.02
N LYS A 177 -19.89 31.39 -12.24
CA LYS A 177 -20.68 32.31 -13.06
C LYS A 177 -21.02 31.66 -14.39
N ASP A 178 -22.30 31.63 -14.74
CA ASP A 178 -22.77 31.31 -16.09
C ASP A 178 -23.51 32.51 -16.71
N ILE A 179 -23.95 32.40 -17.96
CA ILE A 179 -24.71 33.46 -18.67
C ILE A 179 -26.00 33.87 -17.97
#